data_AF-A0A1G2JC62-F1
#
_entry.id   AF-A0A1G2JC62-F1
#
_cell.length_a   1.000
_cell.length_b   1.000
_cell.length_c   1.000
_cell.angle_alpha   90.00
_cell.angle_beta   90.00
_cell.angle_gamma   90.00
#
_symmetry.space_group_name_H-M   'P 1'
#
loop_
_entity.id
_entity.type
_entity.pdbx_description
1 polymer ?
#
loop_
_entity_poly.entity_id
_entity_poly.type
_entity_poly.pdbx_seq_one_letter_code
_entity_poly.pdbx_strand_id
1 'polypeptide(L)'
;MILLVHMLVGALIGQKTSGLFLAIILAFLSHYFLDLFPHIEYSIKNIKGGLWRKSILDFIKIFLDFLAGLILIFFLSKNYLINYACAFFAILPDGLTVLSYLMPNKILNRHDFFHRKQVHFLKYKKISVFWRISYQAIVIISTVFLFLI
;
A
#
# COMPACT_ATOMS: atom_id res chain seq x y z
N MET A 1 4.42 1.16 -2.61
CA MET A 1 3.80 2.02 -3.65
C MET A 1 3.01 3.11 -2.95
N ILE A 2 2.28 3.97 -3.67
CA ILE A 2 1.24 4.78 -3.02
C ILE A 2 0.12 3.84 -2.49
N LEU A 3 -0.51 4.22 -1.38
CA LEU A 3 -1.51 3.40 -0.65
C LEU A 3 -2.66 2.98 -1.54
N LEU A 4 -3.14 3.88 -2.40
CA LEU A 4 -4.25 3.62 -3.31
C LEU A 4 -4.03 2.32 -4.10
N VAL A 5 -2.82 2.07 -4.59
CA VAL A 5 -2.57 0.88 -5.42
C VAL A 5 -2.70 -0.40 -4.59
N HIS A 6 -2.11 -0.42 -3.39
CA HIS A 6 -2.23 -1.56 -2.48
C HIS A 6 -3.68 -1.81 -2.06
N MET A 7 -4.42 -0.74 -1.75
CA MET A 7 -5.82 -0.82 -1.36
C MET A 7 -6.69 -1.39 -2.48
N LEU A 8 -6.53 -0.91 -3.72
CA LEU A 8 -7.30 -1.39 -4.85
C LEU A 8 -7.04 -2.87 -5.13
N VAL A 9 -5.78 -3.31 -5.12
CA VAL A 9 -5.43 -4.72 -5.33
C VAL A 9 -5.96 -5.59 -4.18
N GLY A 10 -5.82 -5.14 -2.93
CA GLY A 10 -6.38 -5.83 -1.77
C GLY A 10 -7.90 -5.98 -1.87
N ALA A 11 -8.61 -4.91 -2.21
CA ALA A 11 -10.05 -4.95 -2.42
C ALA A 11 -10.45 -5.88 -3.57
N LEU A 12 -9.70 -5.90 -4.68
CA LEU A 12 -9.97 -6.79 -5.81
C LEU A 12 -9.81 -8.26 -5.39
N ILE A 13 -8.78 -8.57 -4.61
CA ILE A 13 -8.58 -9.91 -4.03
C ILE A 13 -9.78 -10.29 -3.17
N GLY A 14 -10.27 -9.38 -2.32
CA GLY A 14 -11.49 -9.58 -1.53
C GLY A 14 -12.71 -9.90 -2.38
N GLN A 15 -12.86 -9.23 -3.54
CA GLN A 15 -14.00 -9.44 -4.44
C GLN A 15 -13.90 -10.75 -5.24
N LYS A 16 -12.68 -11.17 -5.60
CA LYS A 16 -12.45 -12.32 -6.50
C LYS A 16 -12.13 -13.63 -5.79
N THR A 17 -11.82 -13.58 -4.50
CA THR A 17 -11.43 -14.77 -3.73
C THR A 17 -12.59 -15.26 -2.88
N SER A 18 -12.90 -16.55 -2.99
CA SER A 18 -13.82 -17.20 -2.07
C SER A 18 -13.14 -17.49 -0.73
N GLY A 19 -13.82 -17.15 0.37
CA GLY A 19 -13.35 -17.40 1.72
C GLY A 19 -12.53 -16.25 2.33
N LEU A 20 -13.00 -15.77 3.48
CA LEU A 20 -12.44 -14.60 4.18
C LEU A 20 -10.95 -14.76 4.53
N PHE A 21 -10.58 -15.90 5.07
CA PHE A 21 -9.21 -16.12 5.57
C PHE A 21 -8.18 -16.12 4.42
N LEU A 22 -8.49 -16.80 3.32
CA LEU A 22 -7.62 -16.83 2.15
C LEU A 22 -7.51 -15.44 1.52
N ALA A 23 -8.64 -14.72 1.40
CA ALA A 23 -8.65 -13.37 0.84
C ALA A 23 -7.77 -12.41 1.65
N ILE A 24 -7.85 -12.44 2.99
CA ILE A 24 -7.01 -11.62 3.87
C ILE A 24 -5.52 -11.94 3.71
N ILE A 25 -5.14 -13.23 3.69
CA ILE A 25 -3.75 -13.64 3.52
C ILE A 25 -3.21 -13.15 2.17
N LEU A 26 -3.96 -13.38 1.09
CA LEU A 26 -3.57 -12.95 -0.26
C LEU A 26 -3.47 -11.42 -0.34
N ALA A 27 -4.40 -10.69 0.29
CA ALA A 27 -4.36 -9.23 0.31
C ALA A 27 -3.12 -8.71 1.05
N PHE A 28 -2.80 -9.28 2.22
CA PHE A 28 -1.58 -8.93 2.96
C PHE A 28 -0.30 -9.25 2.16
N LEU A 29 -0.22 -10.42 1.52
CA LEU A 29 0.93 -10.81 0.71
C LEU A 29 1.07 -9.98 -0.56
N SER A 30 -0.05 -9.53 -1.13
CA SER A 30 -0.04 -8.69 -2.33
C SER A 30 0.71 -7.37 -2.11
N HIS A 31 0.70 -6.83 -0.89
CA HIS A 31 1.49 -5.66 -0.53
C HIS A 31 2.97 -5.85 -0.87
N TYR A 32 3.57 -6.90 -0.31
CA TYR A 32 4.99 -7.17 -0.52
C TYR A 32 5.28 -7.50 -1.97
N PHE A 33 4.40 -8.26 -2.63
CA PHE A 33 4.57 -8.59 -4.04
C PHE A 33 4.63 -7.34 -4.92
N LEU A 34 3.71 -6.39 -4.72
CA LEU A 34 3.68 -5.14 -5.46
C LEU A 34 4.91 -4.27 -5.18
N ASP A 35 5.41 -4.28 -3.95
CA ASP A 35 6.58 -3.51 -3.54
C ASP A 35 7.92 -4.08 -4.01
N LEU A 36 7.94 -5.31 -4.54
CA LEU A 36 9.11 -5.84 -5.26
C LEU A 36 9.42 -5.01 -6.52
N PHE A 37 8.41 -4.40 -7.13
CA PHE A 37 8.52 -3.69 -8.40
C PHE A 37 8.88 -2.21 -8.22
N PRO A 38 9.54 -1.58 -9.20
CA PRO A 38 9.93 -0.18 -9.10
C PRO A 38 8.71 0.74 -9.10
N HIS A 39 8.63 1.60 -8.10
CA HIS A 39 7.51 2.53 -7.94
C HIS A 39 7.93 3.85 -7.28
N ILE A 40 6.99 4.78 -7.19
CA ILE A 40 7.13 6.07 -6.50
C ILE A 40 6.42 5.98 -5.15
N GLU A 41 6.96 6.70 -4.17
CA GLU A 41 6.37 6.90 -2.86
C GLU A 41 6.44 8.38 -2.50
N TYR A 42 5.53 8.83 -1.64
CA TYR A 42 5.68 10.11 -0.98
C TYR A 42 6.85 10.08 0.01
N SER A 43 7.52 11.22 0.18
CA SER A 43 8.58 11.36 1.19
C SER A 43 7.99 11.44 2.59
N ILE A 44 8.38 10.51 3.47
CA ILE A 44 8.03 10.51 4.91
C ILE A 44 9.19 10.92 5.83
N LYS A 45 10.12 11.73 5.31
CA LYS A 45 11.35 12.12 6.05
C LYS A 45 11.05 12.83 7.37
N ASN A 46 10.03 13.69 7.41
CA ASN A 46 9.72 14.43 8.63
C ASN A 46 9.11 13.51 9.70
N ILE A 47 8.21 12.60 9.28
CA ILE A 47 7.62 11.59 10.16
C ILE A 47 8.71 10.69 10.75
N LYS A 48 9.60 10.17 9.89
CA LYS A 48 10.73 9.33 10.32
C LYS A 48 11.69 10.06 11.27
N GLY A 49 11.87 11.37 11.08
CA GLY A 49 12.72 12.21 11.92
C GLY A 49 12.04 12.72 13.20
N GLY A 50 10.77 12.36 13.47
CA GLY A 50 10.02 12.87 14.61
C GLY A 50 9.70 14.38 14.54
N LEU A 51 9.80 14.99 13.35
CA LEU A 51 9.57 16.42 13.13
C LEU A 51 8.06 16.68 12.94
N TRP A 52 7.26 16.46 13.99
CA TRP A 52 5.79 16.43 13.93
C TRP A 52 5.17 17.70 13.32
N ARG A 53 5.66 18.88 13.69
CA ARG A 53 5.17 20.16 13.14
C ARG A 53 5.35 20.28 11.63
N LYS A 54 6.42 19.68 11.08
CA LYS A 54 6.72 19.67 9.64
C LYS A 54 6.09 18.48 8.92
N SER A 55 5.57 17.51 9.67
CA SER A 55 5.00 16.27 9.13
C SER A 55 3.55 16.43 8.66
N ILE A 56 2.90 17.58 8.90
CA ILE A 56 1.49 17.78 8.54
C ILE A 56 1.23 17.59 7.04
N LEU A 57 2.14 18.08 6.18
CA LEU A 57 2.04 17.89 4.74
C LEU A 57 2.26 16.43 4.33
N ASP A 58 3.11 15.69 5.05
CA ASP A 58 3.33 14.26 4.81
C ASP A 58 2.04 13.47 5.17
N PHE A 59 1.43 13.79 6.31
CA PHE A 59 0.15 13.19 6.71
C PHE A 59 -1.00 13.52 5.77
N ILE A 60 -1.11 14.77 5.29
CA ILE A 60 -2.16 15.16 4.33
C ILE A 60 -2.03 14.35 3.04
N LYS A 61 -0.82 14.17 2.50
CA LYS A 61 -0.61 13.36 1.28
C LYS A 61 -1.05 11.92 1.48
N ILE A 62 -0.62 11.30 2.59
CA ILE A 62 -1.00 9.93 2.96
C ILE A 62 -2.52 9.81 3.10
N PHE A 63 -3.15 10.75 3.79
CA PHE A 63 -4.58 10.76 4.04
C PHE A 63 -5.40 10.93 2.76
N LEU A 64 -5.00 11.84 1.86
CA LEU A 64 -5.67 12.04 0.58
C LEU A 64 -5.56 10.81 -0.33
N ASP A 65 -4.40 10.16 -0.35
CA ASP A 65 -4.17 8.93 -1.11
C ASP A 65 -5.01 7.75 -0.55
N PHE A 66 -5.04 7.60 0.77
CA PHE A 66 -5.92 6.64 1.45
C PHE A 66 -7.40 6.90 1.14
N LEU A 67 -7.84 8.15 1.22
CA LEU A 67 -9.22 8.54 0.95
C LEU A 67 -9.58 8.29 -0.52
N ALA A 68 -8.69 8.60 -1.46
CA ALA A 68 -8.88 8.29 -2.88
C ALA A 68 -9.02 6.77 -3.11
N GLY A 69 -8.22 5.95 -2.42
CA GLY A 69 -8.36 4.50 -2.42
C GLY A 69 -9.74 4.03 -1.93
N LEU A 70 -10.21 4.55 -0.79
CA LEU A 70 -11.55 4.23 -0.27
C LEU A 70 -12.67 4.64 -1.23
N ILE A 71 -12.59 5.85 -1.81
CA ILE A 71 -13.58 6.36 -2.76
C ILE A 71 -13.66 5.45 -3.98
N LEU A 72 -12.51 5.06 -4.56
CA LEU A 72 -12.50 4.17 -5.72
C LEU A 72 -13.04 2.78 -5.37
N ILE A 73 -12.70 2.21 -4.21
CA ILE A 73 -13.25 0.92 -3.77
C ILE A 73 -14.77 1.02 -3.61
N PHE A 74 -15.28 2.13 -3.07
CA PHE A 74 -16.72 2.34 -2.91
C PHE A 74 -17.47 2.36 -4.24
N PHE A 75 -16.90 2.99 -5.27
CA PHE A 75 -17.53 3.04 -6.59
C PHE A 75 -17.35 1.75 -7.42
N LEU A 76 -16.20 1.08 -7.30
CA LEU A 76 -15.87 -0.09 -8.13
C LEU A 76 -16.36 -1.40 -7.54
N SER A 77 -16.41 -1.49 -6.21
CA SER A 77 -16.75 -2.73 -5.54
C SER A 77 -18.25 -2.77 -5.24
N LYS A 78 -18.84 -3.97 -5.24
CA LYS A 78 -20.26 -4.18 -4.88
C LYS A 78 -20.55 -3.95 -3.37
N ASN A 79 -19.75 -3.12 -2.70
CA ASN A 79 -19.84 -2.74 -1.29
C ASN A 79 -19.87 -3.90 -0.29
N TYR A 80 -19.11 -4.97 -0.56
CA TYR A 80 -18.92 -6.03 0.42
C TYR A 80 -17.86 -5.65 1.46
N LEU A 81 -18.19 -5.86 2.73
CA LEU A 81 -17.29 -5.59 3.86
C LEU A 81 -15.91 -6.27 3.71
N ILE A 82 -15.88 -7.46 3.10
CA ILE A 82 -14.64 -8.20 2.82
C ILE A 82 -13.64 -7.41 1.96
N ASN A 83 -14.11 -6.59 1.01
CA ASN A 83 -13.24 -5.81 0.13
C ASN A 83 -12.48 -4.75 0.93
N TYR A 84 -13.18 -4.06 1.85
CA TYR A 84 -12.57 -3.07 2.74
C TYR A 84 -11.63 -3.71 3.76
N ALA A 85 -11.99 -4.89 4.29
CA ALA A 85 -11.10 -5.65 5.16
C ALA A 85 -9.79 -6.01 4.42
N CYS A 86 -9.90 -6.54 3.20
CA CYS A 86 -8.73 -6.89 2.40
C CYS A 86 -7.90 -5.65 2.01
N ALA A 87 -8.54 -4.53 1.66
CA ALA A 87 -7.85 -3.27 1.41
C ALA A 87 -7.06 -2.79 2.64
N PHE A 88 -7.64 -2.91 3.83
CA PHE A 88 -6.96 -2.59 5.09
C PHE A 88 -5.74 -3.50 5.33
N PHE A 89 -5.89 -4.82 5.18
CA PHE A 89 -4.77 -5.75 5.35
C PHE A 89 -3.67 -5.56 4.30
N ALA A 90 -4.02 -5.11 3.09
CA ALA A 90 -3.05 -4.80 2.04
C ALA A 90 -2.21 -3.54 2.33
N ILE A 91 -2.63 -2.64 3.22
CA ILE A 91 -1.82 -1.48 3.64
C ILE A 91 -1.25 -1.61 5.05
N LEU A 92 -1.57 -2.71 5.74
CA LEU A 92 -1.09 -2.97 7.10
C LEU A 92 0.45 -2.91 7.21
N PRO A 93 1.27 -3.44 6.27
CA PRO A 93 2.72 -3.35 6.37
C PRO A 93 3.25 -1.91 6.38
N ASP A 94 2.66 -1.00 5.60
CA ASP A 94 2.99 0.43 5.66
C ASP A 94 2.63 1.03 7.03
N GLY A 95 1.46 0.68 7.56
CA GLY A 95 1.03 1.07 8.90
C GLY A 95 2.01 0.61 9.99
N LEU A 96 2.47 -0.65 9.93
CA LEU A 96 3.48 -1.20 10.84
C LEU A 96 4.83 -0.48 10.71
N THR A 97 5.18 -0.05 9.50
CA THR A 97 6.38 0.76 9.25
C THR A 97 6.29 2.13 9.93
N VAL A 98 5.15 2.82 9.81
CA VAL A 98 4.94 4.10 10.52
C VAL A 98 4.92 3.89 12.03
N LEU A 99 4.26 2.82 12.50
CA LEU A 99 4.21 2.47 13.92
C LEU A 99 5.61 2.19 14.49
N SER A 100 6.52 1.61 13.70
CA SER A 100 7.91 1.41 14.11
C SER A 100 8.65 2.71 14.45
N TYR A 101 8.28 3.83 13.82
CA TYR A 101 8.85 5.14 14.13
C TYR A 101 8.23 5.78 15.37
N LEU A 102 6.94 5.49 15.63
CA LEU A 102 6.20 6.02 16.78
C LEU A 102 6.51 5.26 18.07
N MET A 103 6.57 3.94 17.98
CA MET A 103 6.71 3.01 19.11
C MET A 103 7.75 1.94 18.78
N PRO A 104 9.04 2.33 18.65
CA PRO A 104 10.09 1.42 18.21
C PRO A 104 10.22 0.23 19.15
N ASN A 105 10.13 -0.98 18.58
CA ASN A 105 10.39 -2.23 19.30
C ASN A 105 11.07 -3.24 18.37
N LYS A 106 11.59 -4.34 18.94
CA LYS A 106 12.38 -5.33 18.19
C LYS A 106 11.61 -5.95 17.01
N ILE A 107 10.31 -6.20 17.18
CA ILE A 107 9.47 -6.84 16.15
C ILE A 107 9.19 -5.85 15.01
N LEU A 108 8.75 -4.64 15.34
CA LEU A 108 8.45 -3.59 14.38
C LEU A 108 9.70 -3.15 13.61
N ASN A 109 10.85 -3.06 14.28
CA ASN A 109 12.12 -2.73 13.61
C ASN A 109 12.59 -3.85 12.67
N ARG A 110 12.34 -5.12 13.04
CA ARG A 110 12.64 -6.27 12.17
C ARG A 110 11.73 -6.28 10.95
N HIS A 111 10.44 -6.02 11.13
CA HIS A 111 9.48 -5.84 10.04
C HIS A 111 9.91 -4.68 9.12
N ASP A 112 10.20 -3.49 9.68
CA ASP A 112 10.62 -2.32 8.91
C ASP A 112 11.91 -2.57 8.12
N PHE A 113 12.86 -3.28 8.72
CA PHE A 113 14.07 -3.71 8.02
C PHE A 113 13.75 -4.65 6.86
N PHE A 114 12.97 -5.71 7.10
CA PHE A 114 12.54 -6.65 6.06
C PHE A 114 11.83 -5.92 4.92
N HIS A 115 10.80 -5.14 5.26
CA HIS A 115 9.98 -4.41 4.33
C HIS A 115 10.83 -3.46 3.47
N ARG A 116 11.59 -2.55 4.08
CA ARG A 116 12.31 -1.52 3.31
C ARG A 116 13.62 -1.98 2.68
N LYS A 117 14.28 -3.01 3.19
CA LYS A 117 15.60 -3.46 2.69
C LYS A 117 15.52 -4.68 1.80
N GLN A 118 14.62 -5.60 2.08
CA GLN A 118 14.51 -6.84 1.32
C GLN A 118 13.43 -6.74 0.25
N VAL A 119 12.24 -6.23 0.60
CA VAL A 119 11.14 -6.13 -0.38
C VAL A 119 11.36 -4.96 -1.32
N HIS A 120 11.67 -3.77 -0.80
CA HIS A 120 11.96 -2.58 -1.58
C HIS A 120 13.36 -2.58 -2.25
N PHE A 121 13.92 -3.74 -2.62
CA PHE A 121 15.28 -3.82 -3.13
C PHE A 121 15.49 -3.06 -4.45
N LEU A 122 14.49 -3.04 -5.35
CA LEU A 122 14.54 -2.29 -6.62
C LEU A 122 14.46 -0.79 -6.44
N LYS A 123 14.00 -0.31 -5.28
CA LYS A 123 13.92 1.13 -4.98
C LYS A 123 15.26 1.84 -5.13
N TYR A 124 16.34 1.18 -4.76
CA TYR A 124 17.71 1.70 -4.78
C TYR A 124 18.42 1.55 -6.13
N LYS A 125 17.79 0.89 -7.11
CA LYS A 125 18.32 0.78 -8.47
C LYS A 125 17.98 2.05 -9.26
N LYS A 126 18.86 2.42 -10.20
CA LYS A 126 18.69 3.57 -11.11
C LYS A 126 17.63 3.26 -12.18
N ILE A 127 16.37 3.23 -11.77
CA ILE A 127 15.20 3.05 -12.64
C ILE A 127 14.52 4.40 -12.79
N SER A 128 14.26 4.80 -14.04
CA SER A 128 13.69 6.11 -14.35
C SER A 128 12.30 6.29 -13.72
N VAL A 129 11.95 7.55 -13.45
CA VAL A 129 10.62 7.94 -12.93
C VAL A 129 9.51 7.47 -13.87
N PHE A 130 9.74 7.52 -15.18
CA PHE A 130 8.81 7.02 -16.20
C PHE A 130 8.38 5.57 -15.91
N TRP A 131 9.32 4.64 -15.79
CA TRP A 131 9.00 3.22 -15.54
C TRP A 131 8.26 2.99 -14.22
N ARG A 132 8.61 3.76 -13.19
CA ARG A 132 7.97 3.69 -11.87
C ARG A 132 6.50 4.16 -11.91
N ILE A 133 6.19 5.17 -12.72
CA ILE A 133 4.82 5.65 -12.93
C ILE A 133 4.06 4.68 -13.83
N SER A 134 4.66 4.25 -14.94
CA SER A 134 4.05 3.32 -15.88
C SER A 134 3.62 2.03 -15.19
N TYR A 135 4.46 1.46 -14.33
CA TYR A 135 4.10 0.27 -13.57
C TYR A 135 2.87 0.48 -12.68
N GLN A 136 2.84 1.56 -11.89
CA GLN A 136 1.70 1.89 -11.05
C GLN A 136 0.42 2.12 -11.85
N ALA A 137 0.52 2.83 -12.98
CA ALA A 137 -0.61 3.08 -13.87
C ALA A 137 -1.16 1.76 -14.45
N ILE A 138 -0.28 0.85 -14.88
CA ILE A 138 -0.68 -0.47 -15.37
C ILE A 138 -1.41 -1.24 -14.28
N VAL A 139 -0.88 -1.30 -13.05
CA VAL A 139 -1.53 -2.00 -11.94
C VAL A 139 -2.91 -1.41 -11.66
N ILE A 140 -3.05 -0.08 -11.62
CA ILE A 140 -4.35 0.58 -11.41
C ILE A 140 -5.31 0.21 -12.54
N ILE A 141 -4.93 0.40 -13.80
CA ILE A 141 -5.79 0.14 -14.97
C ILE A 141 -6.23 -1.33 -15.00
N SER A 142 -5.30 -2.27 -14.83
CA SER A 142 -5.60 -3.69 -14.79
C SER A 142 -6.53 -4.05 -13.63
N THR A 143 -6.33 -3.44 -12.45
CA THR A 143 -7.18 -3.69 -11.27
C THR A 143 -8.59 -3.17 -11.50
N VAL A 144 -8.73 -1.95 -12.00
CA VAL A 144 -10.03 -1.35 -12.36
C VAL A 144 -10.76 -2.19 -13.41
N PHE A 145 -10.05 -2.62 -14.47
CA PHE A 145 -10.62 -3.47 -15.50
C PHE A 145 -11.15 -4.81 -14.91
N LEU A 146 -10.38 -5.45 -14.03
CA LEU A 146 -10.77 -6.70 -13.38
C LEU A 146 -11.92 -6.54 -12.37
N PHE A 147 -12.13 -5.34 -11.81
CA PHE A 147 -13.32 -5.04 -11.00
C PHE A 147 -14.61 -5.02 -11.83
N LEU A 148 -14.52 -4.58 -13.08
CA LEU A 148 -15.67 -4.37 -13.97
C LEU A 148 -16.16 -5.64 -14.68
N ILE A 149 -15.31 -6.68 -14.75
CA ILE A 149 -15.65 -8.03 -15.24
C ILE A 149 -16.15 -8.87 -14.07
#